data_AF-A0A7S2BVI5-F1
#
_entry.id   AF-A0A7S2BVI5-F1
#
_cell.length_a   1.000
_cell.length_b   1.000
_cell.length_c   1.000
_cell.angle_alpha   90.00
_cell.angle_beta   90.00
_cell.angle_gamma   90.00
#
_symmetry.space_group_name_H-M   'P 1'
#
loop_
_entity.id
_entity.type
_entity.pdbx_description
1 polymer ?
#
loop_
_entity_poly.entity_id
_entity_poly.type
_entity_poly.pdbx_seq_one_letter_code
_entity_poly.pdbx_strand_id
1 'polypeptide(L)'
;GAASRTHRSIGGAGEVEYLELELKSIADLGLVGFPNAGKSSLLSAISSARPEVAPYPFTTLAPNVGVVEYTDLRRLIVADLPGLIAGAHANRGLGHAFLRHIERSRALVFIVDAAGVDGRDPVSDLAQLLEELGHFAVDLPSRPSIVIANKTDLPASLEHLPELRKYVKGMQDSGVVDIKRLIEVSIATGDGIREAVTAMRRDLSEDS
;
A
#
# COMPACT_ATOMS: atom_id res chain seq x y z
N GLY A 1 70.26 -19.18 18.48
CA GLY A 1 68.98 -19.62 19.07
C GLY A 1 68.43 -18.46 19.86
N ALA A 2 67.27 -17.89 19.52
CA ALA A 2 65.92 -18.42 19.75
C ALA A 2 65.63 -18.57 21.26
N ALA A 3 64.60 -17.98 21.88
CA ALA A 3 63.43 -17.29 21.36
C ALA A 3 62.85 -16.36 22.44
N SER A 4 62.34 -15.18 22.04
CA SER A 4 61.51 -14.32 22.88
C SER A 4 60.09 -14.91 22.96
N ARG A 5 59.59 -15.19 24.16
CA ARG A 5 58.21 -15.66 24.37
C ARG A 5 57.26 -14.46 24.29
N THR A 6 56.52 -14.36 23.19
CA THR A 6 55.39 -13.46 23.03
C THR A 6 54.21 -13.95 23.88
N HIS A 7 53.81 -13.18 24.88
CA HIS A 7 52.61 -13.42 25.66
C HIS A 7 51.39 -13.03 24.81
N ARG A 8 50.59 -14.00 24.36
CA ARG A 8 49.26 -13.76 23.80
C ARG A 8 48.23 -14.02 24.90
N SER A 9 47.45 -13.00 25.26
CA SER A 9 46.25 -13.19 26.07
C SER A 9 45.11 -13.65 25.17
N ILE A 10 44.31 -14.59 25.67
CA ILE A 10 43.12 -15.12 24.99
C ILE A 10 42.03 -14.05 25.14
N GLY A 11 41.36 -13.68 24.04
CA GLY A 11 40.23 -12.74 24.08
C GLY A 11 39.11 -13.28 24.97
N GLY A 12 38.44 -12.39 25.73
CA GLY A 12 37.34 -12.76 26.61
C GLY A 12 36.17 -13.38 25.86
N ALA A 13 35.29 -14.09 26.59
CA ALA A 13 34.08 -14.67 26.02
C ALA A 13 33.21 -13.56 25.41
N GLY A 14 32.84 -13.72 24.13
CA GLY A 14 31.92 -12.79 23.48
C GLY A 14 30.57 -12.79 24.19
N GLU A 15 29.98 -11.61 24.35
CA GLU A 15 28.61 -11.49 24.86
C GLU A 15 27.64 -12.09 23.85
N VAL A 16 26.69 -12.89 24.35
CA VAL A 16 25.60 -13.48 23.58
C VAL A 16 24.32 -12.84 24.07
N GLU A 17 23.77 -11.91 23.30
CA GLU A 17 22.43 -11.35 23.53
C GLU A 17 21.41 -12.01 22.58
N TYR A 18 20.23 -12.30 23.13
CA TYR A 18 19.08 -12.72 22.34
C TYR A 18 18.24 -11.48 22.04
N LEU A 19 18.30 -11.03 20.79
CA LEU A 19 17.47 -9.95 20.27
C LEU A 19 16.17 -10.53 19.71
N GLU A 20 15.03 -10.08 20.24
CA GLU A 20 13.73 -10.34 19.64
C GLU A 20 13.50 -9.29 18.54
N LEU A 21 13.59 -9.73 17.29
CA LEU A 21 13.43 -8.88 16.10
C LEU A 21 11.98 -8.97 15.61
N GLU A 22 11.14 -8.00 15.96
CA GLU A 22 9.88 -7.79 15.25
C GLU A 22 10.16 -7.20 13.86
N LEU A 23 9.72 -7.89 12.81
CA LEU A 23 9.76 -7.37 11.44
C LEU A 23 8.83 -6.16 11.33
N LYS A 24 9.42 -4.96 11.25
CA LYS A 24 8.73 -3.74 10.85
C LYS A 24 8.04 -3.96 9.49
N SER A 25 6.84 -3.39 9.35
CA SER A 25 6.01 -3.25 8.15
C SER A 25 6.67 -3.63 6.81
N ILE A 26 6.02 -4.46 5.99
CA ILE A 26 6.55 -4.89 4.67
C ILE A 26 6.62 -3.70 3.71
N ALA A 27 5.64 -2.81 3.81
CA ALA A 27 5.58 -1.56 3.09
C ALA A 27 4.98 -0.48 4.02
N ASP A 28 5.32 0.79 3.79
CA ASP A 28 4.64 1.89 4.47
C ASP A 28 3.20 1.98 3.96
N LEU A 29 3.01 1.87 2.64
CA LEU A 29 1.71 2.01 1.98
C LEU A 29 1.37 0.74 1.18
N GLY A 30 0.14 0.25 1.33
CA GLY A 30 -0.44 -0.82 0.51
C GLY A 30 -1.41 -0.26 -0.52
N LEU A 31 -1.16 -0.48 -1.80
CA LEU A 31 -2.12 -0.15 -2.87
C LEU A 31 -3.19 -1.23 -2.95
N VAL A 32 -4.45 -0.83 -2.88
CA VAL A 32 -5.61 -1.73 -2.83
C VAL A 32 -6.60 -1.32 -3.92
N GLY A 33 -7.14 -2.28 -4.66
CA GLY A 33 -8.06 -1.99 -5.75
C GLY A 33 -8.25 -3.18 -6.68
N PHE A 34 -9.31 -3.12 -7.50
CA PHE A 34 -9.60 -4.15 -8.50
C PHE A 34 -8.49 -4.28 -9.56
N PRO A 35 -8.45 -5.41 -10.30
CA PRO A 35 -7.69 -5.48 -11.55
C PRO A 35 -7.99 -4.27 -12.44
N ASN A 36 -7.01 -3.80 -13.20
CA ASN A 36 -7.13 -2.65 -14.13
C ASN A 36 -7.51 -1.29 -13.51
N ALA A 37 -7.69 -1.18 -12.18
CA ALA A 37 -7.91 0.10 -11.51
C ALA A 37 -6.71 1.06 -11.65
N GLY A 38 -5.52 0.54 -11.97
CA GLY A 38 -4.30 1.31 -12.21
C GLY A 38 -3.26 1.22 -11.10
N LYS A 39 -3.33 0.23 -10.21
CA LYS A 39 -2.37 0.05 -9.10
C LYS A 39 -0.91 -0.01 -9.55
N SER A 40 -0.57 -0.95 -10.45
CA SER A 40 0.80 -1.11 -10.95
C SER A 40 1.25 0.08 -11.79
N SER A 41 0.32 0.73 -12.50
CA SER A 41 0.58 1.96 -13.25
C SER A 41 0.91 3.12 -12.30
N LEU A 42 0.15 3.28 -11.22
CA LEU A 42 0.43 4.29 -10.20
C LEU A 42 1.79 4.02 -9.56
N LEU A 43 2.03 2.78 -9.12
CA LEU A 43 3.29 2.38 -8.51
C LEU A 43 4.48 2.72 -9.41
N SER A 44 4.38 2.42 -10.70
CA SER A 44 5.42 2.75 -11.69
C SER A 44 5.60 4.25 -11.88
N ALA A 45 4.52 5.02 -11.83
CA ALA A 45 4.56 6.47 -12.03
C ALA A 45 5.10 7.25 -10.83
N ILE A 46 4.90 6.75 -9.60
CA ILE A 46 5.36 7.41 -8.37
C ILE A 46 6.72 6.93 -7.88
N SER A 47 7.18 5.77 -8.35
CA SER A 47 8.43 5.17 -7.87
C SER A 47 9.66 5.84 -8.48
N SER A 48 10.60 6.24 -7.63
CA SER A 48 11.89 6.85 -8.00
C SER A 48 12.86 5.86 -8.67
N ALA A 49 12.65 4.56 -8.43
CA ALA A 49 13.31 3.46 -9.13
C ALA A 49 12.28 2.59 -9.85
N ARG A 50 12.70 1.73 -10.79
CA ARG A 50 11.78 0.76 -11.38
C ARG A 50 11.23 -0.15 -10.26
N PRO A 51 9.91 -0.35 -10.16
CA PRO A 51 9.35 -1.28 -9.19
C PRO A 51 9.94 -2.68 -9.37
N GLU A 52 10.25 -3.34 -8.26
CA GLU A 52 10.85 -4.67 -8.25
C GLU A 52 9.92 -5.67 -7.57
N VAL A 53 9.99 -6.92 -8.03
CA VAL A 53 9.29 -8.03 -7.39
C VAL A 53 10.07 -8.43 -6.14
N ALA A 54 9.47 -8.23 -4.96
CA ALA A 54 10.16 -8.48 -3.70
C ALA A 54 9.85 -9.89 -3.15
N PRO A 55 10.84 -10.81 -3.06
CA PRO A 55 10.63 -12.15 -2.56
C PRO A 55 10.59 -12.13 -1.02
N TYR A 56 9.39 -12.07 -0.44
CA TYR A 56 9.24 -12.17 1.00
C TYR A 56 9.11 -13.65 1.42
N PRO A 57 9.70 -14.08 2.56
CA PRO A 57 9.80 -15.51 2.93
C PRO A 57 8.45 -16.24 3.14
N PHE A 58 7.32 -15.56 2.99
CA PHE A 58 5.98 -16.05 3.30
C PHE A 58 4.94 -15.68 2.24
N THR A 59 5.35 -15.11 1.10
CA THR A 59 4.48 -14.83 -0.05
C THR A 59 4.45 -15.99 -1.03
N THR A 60 3.27 -16.44 -1.45
CA THR A 60 3.12 -17.29 -2.65
C THR A 60 3.18 -16.47 -3.94
N LEU A 61 2.71 -15.22 -3.89
CA LEU A 61 2.83 -14.22 -4.95
C LEU A 61 3.57 -13.01 -4.38
N ALA A 62 4.75 -12.73 -4.93
CA ALA A 62 5.56 -11.58 -4.52
C ALA A 62 4.90 -10.28 -4.98
N PRO A 63 4.66 -9.30 -4.09
CA PRO A 63 4.13 -8.00 -4.48
C PRO A 63 5.17 -7.23 -5.29
N ASN A 64 4.69 -6.35 -6.16
CA ASN A 64 5.55 -5.34 -6.76
C ASN A 64 5.76 -4.23 -5.73
N VAL A 65 7.01 -3.85 -5.50
CA VAL A 65 7.39 -2.83 -4.52
C VAL A 65 8.08 -1.69 -5.24
N GLY A 66 7.66 -0.47 -4.93
CA GLY A 66 8.25 0.78 -5.41
C GLY A 66 8.68 1.64 -4.23
N VAL A 67 9.62 2.55 -4.49
CA VAL A 67 10.14 3.50 -3.49
C VAL A 67 9.80 4.90 -3.96
N VAL A 68 9.05 5.65 -3.15
CA VAL A 68 8.76 7.06 -3.40
C VAL A 68 9.76 7.89 -2.61
N GLU A 69 10.63 8.63 -3.30
CA GLU A 69 11.60 9.53 -2.69
C GLU A 69 11.12 10.99 -2.74
N TYR A 70 11.17 11.66 -1.59
CA TYR A 70 10.79 13.05 -1.43
C TYR A 70 11.99 13.99 -1.52
N THR A 71 11.74 15.28 -1.73
CA THR A 71 12.79 16.31 -1.86
C THR A 71 13.68 16.47 -0.64
N ASP A 72 13.22 16.06 0.54
CA ASP A 72 13.98 16.05 1.78
C ASP A 72 14.64 14.69 2.07
N LEU A 73 14.79 13.83 1.05
CA LEU A 73 15.40 12.50 1.12
C LEU A 73 14.64 11.46 1.95
N ARG A 74 13.45 11.79 2.48
CA ARG A 74 12.56 10.79 3.06
C ARG A 74 12.07 9.84 1.97
N ARG A 75 11.79 8.60 2.35
CA ARG A 75 11.34 7.54 1.45
C ARG A 75 10.13 6.83 2.04
N LEU A 76 9.18 6.49 1.18
CA LEU A 76 8.11 5.56 1.50
C LEU A 76 8.22 4.32 0.61
N ILE A 77 8.07 3.16 1.22
CA ILE A 77 7.96 1.88 0.53
C ILE A 77 6.48 1.66 0.21
N VAL A 78 6.16 1.51 -1.08
CA VAL A 78 4.80 1.30 -1.55
C VAL A 78 4.71 -0.08 -2.19
N ALA A 79 3.75 -0.89 -1.78
CA ALA A 79 3.51 -2.21 -2.35
C ALA A 79 2.21 -2.24 -3.14
N ASP A 80 2.26 -2.73 -4.38
CA ASP A 80 1.07 -3.15 -5.13
C ASP A 80 0.67 -4.54 -4.66
N LEU A 81 -0.43 -4.59 -3.93
CA LEU A 81 -0.95 -5.81 -3.35
C LEU A 81 -1.72 -6.57 -4.46
N PRO A 82 -1.27 -7.76 -4.92
CA PRO A 82 -1.95 -8.53 -5.96
C PRO A 82 -3.45 -8.67 -5.66
N GLY A 83 -4.29 -8.23 -6.61
CA GLY A 83 -5.69 -7.89 -6.38
C GLY A 83 -6.46 -8.85 -5.47
N LEU A 84 -7.12 -8.28 -4.46
CA LEU A 84 -8.03 -8.95 -3.52
C LEU A 84 -9.08 -9.87 -4.21
N ILE A 85 -9.35 -9.68 -5.50
CA ILE A 85 -10.66 -10.00 -6.09
C ILE A 85 -10.56 -10.81 -7.38
N ALA A 86 -9.83 -11.92 -7.31
CA ALA A 86 -10.07 -13.06 -8.18
C ALA A 86 -10.30 -14.31 -7.31
N GLY A 87 -11.45 -14.37 -6.62
CA GLY A 87 -11.86 -15.57 -5.90
C GLY A 87 -11.09 -15.87 -4.61
N ALA A 88 -10.67 -14.84 -3.86
CA ALA A 88 -10.08 -15.04 -2.53
C ALA A 88 -11.05 -15.77 -1.57
N HIS A 89 -12.36 -15.59 -1.73
CA HIS A 89 -13.39 -16.37 -1.04
C HIS A 89 -13.48 -17.84 -1.52
N ALA A 90 -13.06 -18.17 -2.74
CA ALA A 90 -13.16 -19.52 -3.31
C ALA A 90 -11.93 -20.41 -3.03
N ASN A 91 -10.76 -19.82 -2.76
CA ASN A 91 -9.50 -20.55 -2.54
C ASN A 91 -8.90 -20.26 -1.15
N ARG A 92 -9.28 -21.11 -0.18
CA ARG A 92 -8.94 -21.07 1.26
C ARG A 92 -7.44 -21.00 1.65
N GLY A 93 -6.50 -20.98 0.70
CA GLY A 93 -5.06 -20.94 0.97
C GLY A 93 -4.32 -19.67 0.52
N LEU A 94 -4.82 -18.95 -0.50
CA LEU A 94 -4.11 -17.79 -1.08
C LEU A 94 -4.51 -16.47 -0.42
N GLY A 95 -5.76 -16.35 0.04
CA GLY A 95 -6.25 -15.15 0.73
C GLY A 95 -5.48 -14.87 2.03
N HIS A 96 -5.33 -15.87 2.91
CA HIS A 96 -4.69 -15.68 4.22
C HIS A 96 -3.22 -15.23 4.14
N ALA A 97 -2.44 -15.75 3.18
CA ALA A 97 -1.07 -15.33 2.99
C ALA A 97 -1.02 -13.88 2.47
N PHE A 98 -1.84 -13.53 1.49
CA PHE A 98 -1.94 -12.19 0.92
C PHE A 98 -2.39 -11.14 1.94
N LEU A 99 -3.37 -11.45 2.78
CA LEU A 99 -3.91 -10.53 3.78
C LEU A 99 -2.92 -10.18 4.87
N ARG A 100 -2.06 -11.12 5.26
CA ARG A 100 -0.91 -10.82 6.11
C ARG A 100 0.01 -9.74 5.53
N HIS A 101 0.00 -9.50 4.22
CA HIS A 101 0.76 -8.40 3.60
C HIS A 101 0.04 -7.07 3.74
N ILE A 102 -1.30 -7.06 3.63
CA ILE A 102 -2.13 -5.87 3.86
C ILE A 102 -2.09 -5.45 5.33
N GLU A 103 -2.21 -6.40 6.27
CA GLU A 103 -2.09 -6.16 7.72
C GLU A 103 -0.75 -5.52 8.09
N ARG A 104 0.29 -5.83 7.31
CA ARG A 104 1.66 -5.33 7.44
C ARG A 104 1.92 -4.07 6.61
N SER A 105 0.91 -3.40 6.08
CA SER A 105 1.01 -2.04 5.57
C SER A 105 0.51 -1.06 6.61
N ARG A 106 1.25 0.02 6.88
CA ARG A 106 0.88 1.00 7.91
C ARG A 106 -0.36 1.79 7.53
N ALA A 107 -0.50 2.08 6.25
CA ALA A 107 -1.63 2.80 5.67
C ALA A 107 -2.01 2.22 4.31
N LEU A 108 -3.22 2.55 3.85
CA LEU A 108 -3.78 2.03 2.60
C LEU A 108 -4.05 3.13 1.58
N VAL A 109 -3.90 2.79 0.31
CA VAL A 109 -4.28 3.64 -0.81
C VAL A 109 -5.26 2.85 -1.66
N PHE A 110 -6.55 3.17 -1.53
CA PHE A 110 -7.59 2.61 -2.37
C PHE A 110 -7.54 3.25 -3.74
N ILE A 111 -7.53 2.45 -4.80
CA ILE A 111 -7.53 2.90 -6.18
C ILE A 111 -8.77 2.35 -6.86
N VAL A 112 -9.61 3.26 -7.34
CA VAL A 112 -10.84 2.93 -8.08
C VAL A 112 -10.79 3.53 -9.48
N ASP A 113 -11.35 2.81 -10.45
CA ASP A 113 -11.52 3.31 -11.80
C ASP A 113 -12.75 4.23 -11.86
N ALA A 114 -12.53 5.55 -11.86
CA ALA A 114 -13.61 6.52 -11.88
C ALA A 114 -14.42 6.47 -13.18
N ALA A 115 -13.83 6.01 -14.28
CA ALA A 115 -14.49 5.92 -15.57
C ALA A 115 -15.30 4.63 -15.76
N GLY A 116 -15.12 3.64 -14.88
CA GLY A 116 -15.83 2.37 -14.95
C GLY A 116 -15.56 1.60 -16.26
N VAL A 117 -14.31 1.59 -16.75
CA VAL A 117 -13.94 1.05 -18.07
C VAL A 117 -14.37 -0.42 -18.23
N ASP A 118 -14.29 -1.20 -17.16
CA ASP A 118 -14.68 -2.61 -17.14
C ASP A 118 -16.19 -2.82 -16.82
N GLY A 119 -17.01 -1.77 -16.96
CA GLY A 119 -18.44 -1.78 -16.65
C GLY A 119 -18.76 -1.82 -15.15
N ARG A 120 -17.79 -1.44 -14.31
CA ARG A 120 -17.88 -1.45 -12.86
C ARG A 120 -18.18 -0.04 -12.35
N ASP A 121 -19.05 0.04 -11.35
CA ASP A 121 -19.35 1.30 -10.66
C ASP A 121 -18.29 1.56 -9.56
N PRO A 122 -17.62 2.73 -9.54
CA PRO A 122 -16.52 2.99 -8.60
C PRO A 122 -16.97 3.07 -7.14
N VAL A 123 -18.23 3.41 -6.86
CA VAL A 123 -18.78 3.38 -5.50
C VAL A 123 -18.92 1.95 -5.02
N SER A 124 -19.53 1.10 -5.85
CA SER A 124 -19.65 -0.34 -5.60
C SER A 124 -18.29 -1.01 -5.44
N ASP A 125 -17.30 -0.62 -6.24
CA ASP A 125 -15.94 -1.14 -6.12
C ASP A 125 -15.31 -0.77 -4.78
N LEU A 126 -15.39 0.51 -4.37
CA LEU A 126 -14.89 0.92 -3.07
C LEU A 126 -15.62 0.20 -1.92
N ALA A 127 -16.95 0.07 -2.01
CA ALA A 127 -17.74 -0.63 -1.01
C ALA A 127 -17.32 -2.10 -0.85
N GLN A 128 -17.14 -2.82 -1.96
CA GLN A 128 -16.68 -4.21 -1.96
C GLN A 128 -15.27 -4.34 -1.37
N LEU A 129 -14.33 -3.45 -1.73
CA LEU A 129 -12.97 -3.47 -1.17
C LEU A 129 -12.99 -3.30 0.35
N LEU A 130 -13.81 -2.38 0.87
CA LEU A 130 -13.94 -2.13 2.30
C LEU A 130 -14.60 -3.31 3.03
N GLU A 131 -15.67 -3.88 2.46
CA GLU A 131 -16.35 -5.07 3.00
C GLU A 131 -15.39 -6.26 3.08
N GLU A 132 -14.66 -6.55 2.01
CA GLU A 132 -13.69 -7.63 1.97
C GLU A 132 -12.59 -7.44 3.03
N LEU A 133 -11.99 -6.25 3.12
CA LEU A 133 -10.98 -5.96 4.15
C LEU A 133 -11.55 -6.10 5.57
N GLY A 134 -12.81 -5.70 5.77
CA GLY A 134 -13.52 -5.89 7.04
C GLY A 134 -13.72 -7.37 7.38
N HIS A 135 -14.06 -8.22 6.41
CA HIS A 135 -14.16 -9.68 6.59
C HIS A 135 -12.84 -10.32 7.00
N PHE A 136 -11.72 -9.70 6.62
CA PHE A 136 -10.38 -10.16 6.97
C PHE A 136 -9.85 -9.53 8.26
N ALA A 137 -10.71 -8.91 9.08
CA ALA A 137 -10.37 -8.31 10.36
C ALA A 137 -9.28 -7.22 10.28
N VAL A 138 -9.15 -6.55 9.13
CA VAL A 138 -8.33 -5.34 9.03
C VAL A 138 -9.03 -4.23 9.83
N ASP A 139 -8.31 -3.64 10.78
CA ASP A 139 -8.80 -2.51 11.58
C ASP A 139 -8.83 -1.22 10.74
N LEU A 140 -9.81 -1.11 9.85
CA LEU A 140 -10.02 0.03 8.96
C LEU A 140 -10.19 1.38 9.71
N PRO A 141 -10.87 1.45 10.88
CA PRO A 141 -10.92 2.66 11.68
C PRO A 141 -9.55 3.16 12.17
N SER A 142 -8.60 2.26 12.46
CA SER A 142 -7.27 2.63 12.93
C SER A 142 -6.24 2.74 11.80
N ARG A 143 -6.67 2.62 10.54
CA ARG A 143 -5.78 2.50 9.38
C ARG A 143 -5.95 3.71 8.45
N PRO A 144 -5.07 4.73 8.57
CA PRO A 144 -5.11 5.89 7.69
C PRO A 144 -5.14 5.47 6.22
N SER A 145 -6.04 6.07 5.47
CA SER A 145 -6.30 5.69 4.09
C SER A 145 -6.52 6.89 3.17
N ILE A 146 -6.12 6.77 1.91
CA ILE A 146 -6.51 7.71 0.84
C ILE A 146 -7.27 6.94 -0.23
N VAL A 147 -8.27 7.56 -0.84
CA VAL A 147 -8.91 7.06 -2.06
C VAL A 147 -8.37 7.84 -3.26
N ILE A 148 -7.93 7.13 -4.28
CA ILE A 148 -7.55 7.66 -5.59
C ILE A 148 -8.63 7.25 -6.60
N ALA A 149 -9.32 8.24 -7.13
CA ALA A 149 -10.20 8.10 -8.29
C ALA A 149 -9.34 8.24 -9.55
N ASN A 150 -8.97 7.12 -10.16
CA ASN A 150 -8.12 7.09 -11.35
C ASN A 150 -8.94 7.18 -12.65
N LYS A 151 -8.28 7.48 -13.77
CA LYS A 151 -8.83 7.59 -15.14
C LYS A 151 -9.78 8.77 -15.33
N THR A 152 -9.50 9.88 -14.64
CA THR A 152 -10.30 11.12 -14.74
C THR A 152 -10.14 11.85 -16.07
N ASP A 153 -9.21 11.41 -16.92
CA ASP A 153 -9.07 11.83 -18.31
C ASP A 153 -10.21 11.34 -19.21
N LEU A 154 -10.94 10.31 -18.79
CA LEU A 154 -12.04 9.74 -19.56
C LEU A 154 -13.36 10.46 -19.25
N PRO A 155 -14.18 10.85 -20.25
CA PRO A 155 -15.43 11.57 -20.04
C PRO A 155 -16.42 10.86 -19.10
N ALA A 156 -16.47 9.53 -19.13
CA ALA A 156 -17.33 8.72 -18.27
C ALA A 156 -17.08 8.95 -16.78
N SER A 157 -15.86 9.38 -16.39
CA SER A 157 -15.56 9.68 -14.99
C SER A 157 -16.40 10.82 -14.41
N LEU A 158 -16.81 11.79 -15.25
CA LEU A 158 -17.61 12.94 -14.82
C LEU A 158 -18.98 12.53 -14.28
N GLU A 159 -19.52 11.40 -14.74
CA GLU A 159 -20.81 10.87 -14.31
C GLU A 159 -20.72 10.20 -12.93
N HIS A 160 -19.61 9.52 -12.62
CA HIS A 160 -19.46 8.77 -11.37
C HIS A 160 -18.83 9.56 -10.23
N LEU A 161 -17.97 10.53 -10.52
CA LEU A 161 -17.24 11.31 -9.52
C LEU A 161 -18.15 11.99 -8.46
N PRO A 162 -19.32 12.57 -8.80
CA PRO A 162 -20.20 13.16 -7.80
C PRO A 162 -20.68 12.17 -6.74
N GLU A 163 -21.13 10.99 -7.15
CA GLU A 163 -21.58 9.94 -6.22
C GLU A 163 -20.41 9.33 -5.44
N LEU A 164 -19.24 9.16 -6.07
CA LEU A 164 -18.04 8.71 -5.38
C LEU A 164 -17.60 9.68 -4.28
N ARG A 165 -17.57 10.99 -4.55
CA ARG A 165 -17.25 12.03 -3.56
C ARG A 165 -18.24 11.99 -2.39
N LYS A 166 -19.53 11.86 -2.69
CA LYS A 166 -20.60 11.77 -1.67
C LYS A 166 -20.44 10.52 -0.81
N TYR A 167 -20.17 9.37 -1.42
CA TYR A 167 -19.95 8.11 -0.72
C TYR A 167 -18.72 8.18 0.20
N VAL A 168 -17.58 8.65 -0.32
CA VAL A 168 -16.36 8.81 0.50
C VAL A 168 -16.61 9.75 1.66
N LYS A 169 -17.27 10.88 1.44
CA LYS A 169 -17.62 11.81 2.53
C LYS A 169 -18.49 11.14 3.59
N GLY A 170 -19.50 10.36 3.19
CA GLY A 170 -20.32 9.60 4.13
C GLY A 170 -19.51 8.61 4.97
N MET A 171 -18.52 7.95 4.37
CA MET A 171 -17.60 7.06 5.09
C MET A 171 -16.71 7.82 6.08
N GLN A 172 -16.19 8.98 5.68
CA GLN A 172 -15.41 9.86 6.57
C GLN A 172 -16.21 10.30 7.79
N ASP A 173 -17.45 10.75 7.56
CA ASP A 173 -18.35 11.23 8.62
C ASP A 173 -18.76 10.09 9.57
N SER A 174 -18.80 8.84 9.08
CA SER A 174 -19.17 7.67 9.88
C SER A 174 -18.08 7.19 10.84
N GLY A 175 -16.80 7.47 10.53
CA GLY A 175 -15.64 6.94 11.27
C GLY A 175 -15.41 5.42 11.14
N VAL A 176 -16.17 4.73 10.28
CA VAL A 176 -15.99 3.28 10.03
C VAL A 176 -14.67 2.98 9.33
N VAL A 177 -14.14 3.95 8.57
CA VAL A 177 -12.85 3.86 7.88
C VAL A 177 -12.16 5.21 8.01
N ASP A 178 -10.86 5.22 8.33
CA ASP A 178 -10.08 6.45 8.43
C ASP A 178 -9.61 6.94 7.04
N ILE A 179 -10.56 7.36 6.20
CA ILE A 179 -10.25 7.96 4.91
C ILE A 179 -9.88 9.43 5.13
N LYS A 180 -8.61 9.78 4.87
CA LYS A 180 -8.13 11.15 4.96
C LYS A 180 -8.66 11.99 3.82
N ARG A 181 -8.61 11.47 2.58
CA ARG A 181 -8.94 12.23 1.36
C ARG A 181 -9.39 11.34 0.21
N LEU A 182 -10.15 11.95 -0.70
CA LEU A 182 -10.32 11.51 -2.09
C LEU A 182 -9.48 12.40 -2.99
N ILE A 183 -8.70 11.80 -3.89
CA ILE A 183 -7.85 12.51 -4.85
C ILE A 183 -8.17 12.00 -6.24
N GLU A 184 -8.41 12.93 -7.15
CA GLU A 184 -8.68 12.66 -8.56
C GLU A 184 -7.37 12.63 -9.33
N VAL A 185 -7.15 11.56 -10.09
CA VAL A 185 -5.88 11.31 -10.78
C VAL A 185 -6.16 10.78 -12.17
N SER A 186 -5.40 11.26 -13.14
CA SER A 186 -5.21 10.57 -14.41
C SER A 186 -3.76 10.12 -14.48
N ILE A 187 -3.53 8.83 -14.23
CA ILE A 187 -2.17 8.28 -14.33
C ILE A 187 -1.68 8.34 -15.78
N ALA A 188 -2.59 8.22 -16.75
CA ALA A 188 -2.28 8.26 -18.17
C ALA A 188 -1.73 9.63 -18.61
N THR A 189 -2.25 10.72 -18.05
CA THR A 189 -1.81 12.10 -18.38
C THR A 189 -0.82 12.66 -17.37
N GLY A 190 -0.68 12.04 -16.20
CA GLY A 190 0.10 12.53 -15.07
C GLY A 190 -0.64 13.52 -14.17
N ASP A 191 -1.88 13.87 -14.50
CA ASP A 191 -2.68 14.81 -13.71
C ASP A 191 -3.01 14.23 -12.33
N GLY A 192 -2.94 15.07 -11.29
CA GLY A 192 -3.17 14.67 -9.89
C GLY A 192 -2.06 13.83 -9.23
N ILE A 193 -1.09 13.27 -9.96
CA ILE A 193 -0.04 12.39 -9.37
C ILE A 193 0.76 13.10 -8.29
N ARG A 194 1.19 14.35 -8.53
CA ARG A 194 1.96 15.12 -7.54
C ARG A 194 1.16 15.37 -6.27
N GLU A 195 -0.13 15.64 -6.40
CA GLU A 195 -1.02 15.80 -5.26
C GLU A 195 -1.13 14.49 -4.48
N ALA A 196 -1.32 13.36 -5.17
CA ALA A 196 -1.37 12.04 -4.56
C ALA A 196 -0.11 11.72 -3.75
N VAL A 197 1.09 11.92 -4.33
CA VAL A 197 2.38 11.70 -3.64
C VAL A 197 2.54 12.60 -2.41
N THR A 198 2.11 13.86 -2.53
CA THR A 198 2.17 14.83 -1.42
C THR A 198 1.23 14.41 -0.29
N ALA A 199 0.02 13.97 -0.62
CA ALA A 199 -0.97 13.51 0.35
C ALA A 199 -0.56 12.19 1.02
N MET A 200 0.02 11.25 0.26
CA MET A 200 0.58 10.01 0.81
C MET A 200 1.58 10.29 1.93
N ARG A 201 2.41 11.32 1.77
CA ARG A 201 3.29 11.76 2.86
C ARG A 201 2.51 12.40 3.99
N ARG A 202 1.81 13.49 3.69
CA ARG A 202 1.18 14.34 4.71
C ARG A 202 0.19 13.58 5.58
N ASP A 203 -0.60 12.70 4.96
CA ASP A 203 -1.78 12.12 5.58
C ASP A 203 -1.56 10.66 6.02
N LEU A 204 -0.56 9.96 5.46
CA LEU A 204 -0.32 8.53 5.71
C LEU A 204 1.06 8.20 6.31
N SER A 205 2.01 9.15 6.34
CA SER A 205 3.27 8.96 7.08
C SER A 205 3.14 9.51 8.51
N GLU A 206 3.65 8.77 9.49
CA GLU A 206 3.84 9.28 10.85
C GLU A 206 5.02 10.26 10.87
N ASP A 207 4.79 11.48 10.41
CA ASP A 207 5.68 12.59 10.72
C ASP A 207 5.11 13.29 11.97
N SER A 208 5.45 12.75 13.16
CA SER A 208 5.59 13.48 14.43
C SER A 208 7.03 13.33 14.91
#